data_AF-A7MMA6-F1
#
_entry.id   AF-A7MMA6-F1
#
_cell.length_a   1.000
_cell.length_b   1.000
_cell.length_c   1.000
_cell.angle_alpha   90.00
_cell.angle_beta   90.00
_cell.angle_gamma   90.00
#
_symmetry.space_group_name_H-M   'P 1'
#
loop_
_entity.id
_entity.type
_entity.pdbx_description
1 polymer ?
#
loop_
_entity_poly.entity_id
_entity_poly.type
_entity_poly.pdbx_seq_one_letter_code
_entity_poly.pdbx_strand_id
1 'polypeptide(L)'
;MHERTSVLTRPDFYDGVKPIAANIDQIIIVSAILPELSLNIIDRYLVACETLDIEPLLVLNKIDLLDEKDLAFVNEQMDIYRRIGYRVLLVSSYKDEGLKELEEALIGRTSIFAGQSGVGKSSLLNNLLGLKDNQILVNDVSDNSGLGQHTTTASRLYHFPGGGEVIDSPGVREFGLWHLEPEQITRGFIEFHDYLGLCKFRDCKHGSDPGCAIREAVERGEIAETRFDNYHRILESMAQVKTRKNFSESDD
;
A
#
# COMPACT_ATOMS: atom_id res chain seq x y z
N MET A 1 24.98 2.54 16.47
CA MET A 1 23.68 2.43 15.77
C MET A 1 22.83 3.55 16.35
N HIS A 2 22.41 4.53 15.56
CA HIS A 2 21.55 5.62 16.04
C HIS A 2 20.12 5.10 16.28
N GLU A 3 19.35 5.83 17.09
CA GLU A 3 17.94 5.53 17.34
C GLU A 3 17.14 5.63 16.03
N ARG A 4 16.21 4.70 15.82
CA ARG A 4 15.42 4.63 14.58
C ARG A 4 14.20 5.53 14.71
N THR A 5 13.98 6.43 13.76
CA THR A 5 12.80 7.31 13.74
C THR A 5 11.54 6.57 13.28
N SER A 6 11.69 5.63 12.34
CA SER A 6 10.62 4.76 11.88
C SER A 6 11.17 3.39 11.47
N VAL A 7 10.33 2.35 11.46
CA VAL A 7 10.70 1.00 10.99
C VAL A 7 9.52 0.36 10.28
N LEU A 8 9.66 0.13 8.98
CA LEU A 8 8.71 -0.71 8.24
C LEU A 8 9.07 -2.17 8.46
N THR A 9 8.20 -2.88 9.16
CA THR A 9 8.33 -4.32 9.36
C THR A 9 7.37 -5.10 8.50
N ARG A 10 7.85 -6.20 7.93
CA ARG A 10 7.02 -7.20 7.27
C ARG A 10 7.07 -8.49 8.05
N PRO A 11 5.91 -9.07 8.38
CA PRO A 11 5.91 -10.39 8.94
C PRO A 11 6.08 -11.43 7.82
N ASP A 12 6.88 -12.44 8.11
CA ASP A 12 7.17 -13.59 7.27
C ASP A 12 6.64 -14.86 7.99
N PHE A 13 6.12 -15.81 7.23
CA PHE A 13 5.50 -17.02 7.79
C PHE A 13 6.50 -17.88 8.57
N TYR A 14 7.74 -17.97 8.08
CA TYR A 14 8.76 -18.81 8.69
C TYR A 14 9.70 -18.01 9.59
N ASP A 15 9.99 -16.77 9.22
CA ASP A 15 11.05 -15.99 9.86
C ASP A 15 10.56 -14.93 10.87
N GLY A 16 9.25 -14.88 11.15
CA GLY A 16 8.68 -13.89 12.07
C GLY A 16 8.68 -12.46 11.49
N VAL A 17 8.71 -11.45 12.36
CA VAL A 17 8.65 -10.04 11.94
C VAL A 17 10.04 -9.55 11.54
N LYS A 18 10.24 -9.17 10.27
CA LYS A 18 11.51 -8.67 9.74
C LYS A 18 11.43 -7.19 9.36
N PRO A 19 12.37 -6.34 9.80
CA PRO A 19 12.47 -4.97 9.31
C PRO A 19 12.91 -4.97 7.83
N ILE A 20 12.16 -4.26 6.98
CA ILE A 20 12.47 -4.06 5.56
C ILE A 20 13.24 -2.75 5.37
N ALA A 21 12.81 -1.70 6.05
CA ALA A 21 13.40 -0.37 5.98
C ALA A 21 13.24 0.33 7.33
N ALA A 22 14.10 1.29 7.60
CA ALA A 22 14.05 2.14 8.78
C ALA A 22 14.43 3.57 8.40
N ASN A 23 14.01 4.54 9.21
CA ASN A 23 14.22 5.97 8.98
C ASN A 23 13.66 6.43 7.62
N ILE A 24 12.45 5.97 7.31
CA ILE A 24 11.67 6.41 6.15
C ILE A 24 10.65 7.46 6.60
N ASP A 25 10.49 8.49 5.78
CA ASP A 25 9.53 9.58 6.00
C ASP A 25 8.23 9.33 5.23
N GLN A 26 8.31 8.55 4.15
CA GLN A 26 7.19 8.36 3.22
C GLN A 26 7.17 6.95 2.63
N ILE A 27 5.97 6.40 2.46
CA ILE A 27 5.74 5.16 1.70
C ILE A 27 5.01 5.51 0.41
N ILE A 28 5.61 5.17 -0.73
CA ILE A 28 5.03 5.37 -2.05
C ILE A 28 4.39 4.06 -2.48
N ILE A 29 3.06 4.04 -2.43
CA ILE A 29 2.23 2.88 -2.75
C ILE A 29 1.97 2.91 -4.25
N VAL A 30 2.74 2.12 -4.99
CA VAL A 30 2.66 2.00 -6.45
C VAL A 30 1.68 0.89 -6.81
N SER A 31 0.63 1.25 -7.55
CA SER A 31 -0.35 0.35 -8.14
C SER A 31 -0.44 0.57 -9.64
N ALA A 32 -1.03 -0.37 -10.38
CA ALA A 32 -1.31 -0.25 -11.80
C ALA A 32 -2.55 -1.07 -12.14
N ILE A 33 -3.22 -0.78 -13.25
CA ILE A 33 -4.38 -1.59 -13.68
C ILE A 33 -3.97 -2.99 -14.13
N LEU A 34 -2.76 -3.12 -14.67
CA LEU A 34 -2.17 -4.38 -15.14
C LEU A 34 -0.98 -4.76 -14.26
N PRO A 35 -0.96 -5.98 -13.68
CA PRO A 35 -1.88 -7.10 -13.95
C PRO A 35 -3.26 -7.00 -13.27
N GLU A 36 -3.38 -6.31 -12.14
CA GLU A 36 -4.66 -6.08 -11.44
C GLU A 36 -4.54 -4.86 -10.51
N LEU A 37 -5.57 -4.01 -10.47
CA LEU A 37 -5.70 -2.96 -9.46
C LEU A 37 -6.37 -3.51 -8.19
N SER A 38 -5.56 -3.88 -7.20
CA SER A 38 -6.08 -4.38 -5.91
C SER A 38 -6.21 -3.27 -4.86
N LEU A 39 -7.45 -2.80 -4.63
CA LEU A 39 -7.74 -1.81 -3.57
C LEU A 39 -7.44 -2.35 -2.16
N ASN A 40 -7.65 -3.66 -1.94
CA ASN A 40 -7.33 -4.30 -0.66
C ASN A 40 -5.83 -4.19 -0.30
N ILE A 41 -4.93 -4.20 -1.29
CA ILE A 41 -3.49 -4.01 -1.03
C ILE A 41 -3.17 -2.57 -0.70
N ILE A 42 -3.81 -1.62 -1.39
CA ILE A 42 -3.70 -0.20 -1.06
C ILE A 42 -4.11 0.02 0.40
N ASP A 43 -5.29 -0.48 0.78
CA ASP A 43 -5.84 -0.32 2.14
C ASP A 43 -4.91 -0.89 3.21
N ARG A 44 -4.26 -2.03 2.94
CA ARG A 44 -3.29 -2.63 3.85
C ARG A 44 -2.06 -1.77 4.06
N TYR A 45 -1.55 -1.14 3.00
CA TYR A 45 -0.43 -0.22 3.14
C TYR A 45 -0.83 1.03 3.91
N LEU A 46 -2.02 1.60 3.63
CA LEU A 46 -2.52 2.75 4.36
C LEU A 46 -2.63 2.46 5.86
N VAL A 47 -3.20 1.31 6.24
CA VAL A 47 -3.26 0.88 7.65
C VAL A 47 -1.86 0.82 8.30
N ALA A 48 -0.86 0.30 7.58
CA ALA A 48 0.50 0.27 8.09
C ALA A 48 1.15 1.66 8.17
N CYS A 49 0.88 2.55 7.21
CA CYS A 49 1.35 3.92 7.23
C CYS A 49 0.82 4.66 8.46
N GLU A 50 -0.48 4.56 8.72
CA GLU A 50 -1.14 5.15 9.90
C GLU A 50 -0.63 4.56 11.21
N THR A 51 -0.32 3.26 11.24
CA THR A 51 0.22 2.62 12.46
C THR A 51 1.67 3.04 12.74
N LEU A 52 2.43 3.37 11.70
CA LEU A 52 3.83 3.76 11.78
C LEU A 52 4.06 5.28 11.79
N ASP A 53 2.99 6.08 11.67
CA ASP A 53 3.04 7.53 11.51
C ASP A 53 3.94 7.97 10.33
N ILE A 54 3.78 7.28 9.19
CA ILE A 54 4.52 7.55 7.95
C ILE A 54 3.54 8.04 6.88
N GLU A 55 3.88 9.11 6.17
CA GLU A 55 3.00 9.68 5.13
C GLU A 55 2.88 8.72 3.93
N PRO A 56 1.68 8.26 3.55
CA PRO A 56 1.48 7.52 2.32
C PRO A 56 1.32 8.45 1.12
N LEU A 57 1.91 8.07 -0.02
CA LEU A 57 1.64 8.66 -1.33
C LEU A 57 1.16 7.56 -2.29
N LEU A 58 -0.06 7.70 -2.79
CA LEU A 58 -0.63 6.76 -3.76
C LEU A 58 -0.19 7.14 -5.16
N VAL A 59 0.42 6.19 -5.87
CA VAL A 59 0.88 6.38 -7.25
C VAL A 59 0.27 5.30 -8.11
N LEU A 60 -0.60 5.69 -9.04
CA LEU A 60 -1.09 4.79 -10.05
C LEU A 60 -0.28 4.94 -11.33
N ASN A 61 0.45 3.89 -11.68
CA ASN A 61 1.30 3.83 -12.85
C ASN A 61 0.57 3.20 -14.05
N LYS A 62 1.21 3.30 -15.23
CA LYS A 62 0.78 2.72 -16.51
C LYS A 62 -0.54 3.29 -17.02
N ILE A 63 -0.83 4.56 -16.74
CA ILE A 63 -2.04 5.22 -17.23
C ILE A 63 -2.06 5.33 -18.76
N ASP A 64 -0.90 5.19 -19.42
CA ASP A 64 -0.77 5.14 -20.87
C ASP A 64 -1.46 3.94 -21.52
N LEU A 65 -1.75 2.88 -20.76
CA LEU A 65 -2.46 1.69 -21.22
C LEU A 65 -3.98 1.79 -21.08
N LEU A 66 -4.48 2.88 -20.47
CA LEU A 66 -5.91 3.08 -20.22
C LEU A 66 -6.56 3.81 -21.39
N ASP A 67 -7.75 3.35 -21.78
CA ASP A 67 -8.64 4.17 -22.61
C ASP A 67 -9.36 5.23 -21.74
N GLU A 68 -10.12 6.12 -22.37
CA GLU A 68 -10.84 7.18 -21.65
C GLU A 68 -11.81 6.64 -20.61
N LYS A 69 -12.43 5.48 -20.87
CA LYS A 69 -13.41 4.87 -19.98
C LYS A 69 -12.74 4.25 -18.77
N ASP A 70 -11.66 3.50 -18.98
CA ASP A 70 -10.88 2.88 -17.91
C ASP A 70 -10.21 3.95 -17.05
N LEU A 71 -9.72 5.03 -17.65
CA LEU A 71 -9.15 6.18 -16.94
C LEU A 71 -10.20 6.87 -16.06
N ALA A 72 -11.44 7.03 -16.54
CA ALA A 72 -12.55 7.58 -15.74
C ALA A 72 -12.88 6.66 -14.55
N PHE A 73 -13.01 5.36 -14.80
CA PHE A 73 -13.28 4.36 -13.76
C PHE A 73 -12.20 4.37 -12.68
N VAL A 74 -10.93 4.35 -13.09
CA VAL A 74 -9.79 4.44 -12.20
C VAL A 74 -9.80 5.71 -11.37
N ASN A 75 -10.10 6.86 -11.98
CA ASN A 75 -10.17 8.12 -11.26
C ASN A 75 -11.28 8.11 -10.20
N GLU A 76 -12.43 7.54 -10.51
CA GLU A 76 -13.52 7.37 -9.54
C GLU A 76 -13.07 6.52 -8.34
N GLN A 77 -12.36 5.41 -8.58
CA GLN A 77 -11.81 4.60 -7.48
C GLN A 77 -10.77 5.38 -6.65
N MET A 78 -9.93 6.19 -7.32
CA MET A 78 -8.91 6.99 -6.65
C MET A 78 -9.51 8.18 -5.87
N ASP A 79 -10.66 8.70 -6.29
CA ASP A 79 -11.36 9.78 -5.59
C ASP A 79 -11.80 9.39 -4.18
N ILE A 80 -12.04 8.10 -3.94
CA ILE A 80 -12.30 7.58 -2.58
C ILE A 80 -11.16 7.97 -1.65
N TYR A 81 -9.91 7.75 -2.07
CA TYR A 81 -8.72 8.06 -1.28
C TYR A 81 -8.44 9.58 -1.20
N ARG A 82 -8.72 10.31 -2.29
CA ARG A 82 -8.59 11.78 -2.29
C ARG A 82 -9.55 12.43 -1.30
N ARG A 83 -10.79 11.96 -1.22
CA ARG A 83 -11.83 12.51 -0.31
C ARG A 83 -11.49 12.33 1.16
N ILE A 84 -10.80 11.24 1.51
CA ILE A 84 -10.34 11.00 2.88
C ILE A 84 -9.00 11.70 3.18
N GLY A 85 -8.41 12.42 2.22
CA GLY A 85 -7.26 13.29 2.43
C GLY A 85 -5.92 12.77 1.93
N TYR A 86 -5.87 11.58 1.32
CA TYR A 86 -4.62 11.06 0.76
C TYR A 86 -4.27 11.71 -0.57
N ARG A 87 -2.97 11.94 -0.78
CA ARG A 87 -2.44 12.40 -2.07
C ARG A 87 -2.40 11.22 -3.05
N VAL A 88 -2.96 11.44 -4.23
CA VAL A 88 -2.95 10.46 -5.33
C VAL A 88 -2.35 11.09 -6.58
N LEU A 89 -1.33 10.46 -7.15
CA LEU A 89 -0.72 10.82 -8.43
C LEU A 89 -1.00 9.75 -9.48
N LEU A 90 -1.36 10.19 -10.67
CA LEU A 90 -1.45 9.35 -11.86
C LEU A 90 -0.19 9.56 -12.69
N VAL A 91 0.52 8.47 -13.03
CA VAL A 91 1.80 8.56 -13.72
C VAL A 91 1.90 7.56 -14.87
N SER A 92 2.66 7.90 -15.90
CA SER A 92 3.13 6.98 -16.92
C SER A 92 4.64 7.08 -17.04
N SER A 93 5.33 5.98 -16.74
CA SER A 93 6.77 5.87 -17.04
C SER A 93 7.06 5.88 -18.55
N TYR A 94 6.08 5.59 -19.41
CA TYR A 94 6.31 5.50 -20.86
C TYR A 94 6.11 6.83 -21.59
N LYS A 95 5.17 7.67 -21.10
CA LYS A 95 4.85 8.98 -21.67
C LYS A 95 5.45 10.16 -20.91
N ASP A 96 6.22 9.90 -19.86
CA ASP A 96 6.74 10.91 -18.92
C ASP A 96 5.63 11.81 -18.32
N GLU A 97 4.41 11.27 -18.19
CA GLU A 97 3.27 11.97 -17.60
C GLU A 97 3.26 11.80 -16.08
N GLY A 98 3.08 12.90 -15.34
CA GLY A 98 2.99 12.89 -13.87
C GLY A 98 4.32 12.66 -13.12
N LEU A 99 5.43 12.45 -13.85
CA LEU A 99 6.73 12.18 -13.24
C LEU A 99 7.29 13.39 -12.51
N LYS A 100 7.06 14.60 -13.01
CA LYS A 100 7.55 15.83 -12.37
C LYS A 100 6.91 16.04 -11.01
N GLU A 101 5.61 15.82 -10.89
CA GLU A 101 4.87 15.90 -9.63
C GLU A 101 5.34 14.82 -8.64
N LEU A 102 5.71 13.64 -9.15
CA LEU A 102 6.29 12.58 -8.34
C LEU A 102 7.71 12.94 -7.86
N GLU A 103 8.55 13.51 -8.70
CA GLU A 103 9.88 14.02 -8.32
C GLU A 103 9.76 15.09 -7.24
N GLU A 104 8.89 16.07 -7.42
CA GLU A 104 8.66 17.14 -6.43
C GLU A 104 8.18 16.57 -5.09
N ALA A 105 7.39 15.49 -5.09
CA ALA A 105 6.94 14.83 -3.86
C ALA A 105 8.04 14.04 -3.13
N LEU A 106 9.13 13.70 -3.82
CA LEU A 106 10.28 12.95 -3.30
C LEU A 106 11.38 13.83 -2.71
N ILE A 107 11.43 15.11 -3.09
CA ILE A 107 12.52 16.02 -2.70
C ILE A 107 12.62 16.13 -1.18
N GLY A 108 13.83 15.86 -0.66
CA GLY A 108 14.17 16.04 0.74
C GLY A 108 13.56 15.01 1.70
N ARG A 109 13.02 13.90 1.18
CA ARG A 109 12.42 12.81 1.94
C ARG A 109 13.15 11.49 1.69
N THR A 110 13.11 10.59 2.65
CA THR A 110 13.50 9.18 2.45
C THR A 110 12.24 8.35 2.21
N SER A 111 12.04 7.93 0.97
CA SER A 111 10.84 7.21 0.54
C SER A 111 11.12 5.74 0.28
N ILE A 112 10.12 4.88 0.41
CA ILE A 112 10.19 3.47 -0.02
C ILE A 112 9.11 3.20 -1.06
N PHE A 113 9.47 2.54 -2.16
CA PHE A 113 8.48 2.10 -3.15
C PHE A 113 7.90 0.76 -2.72
N ALA A 114 6.59 0.72 -2.56
CA ALA A 114 5.84 -0.44 -2.10
C ALA A 114 4.72 -0.77 -3.09
N GLY A 115 4.44 -2.04 -3.31
CA GLY A 115 3.40 -2.46 -4.27
C GLY A 115 3.65 -3.85 -4.85
N GLN A 116 2.66 -4.38 -5.55
CA GLN A 116 2.72 -5.70 -6.16
C GLN A 116 3.85 -5.83 -7.20
N SER A 117 4.24 -7.06 -7.51
CA SER A 117 5.15 -7.32 -8.63
C SER A 117 4.50 -6.93 -9.96
N GLY A 118 5.27 -6.36 -10.88
CA GLY A 118 4.78 -5.98 -12.21
C GLY A 118 4.06 -4.62 -12.30
N VAL A 119 3.82 -3.90 -11.21
CA VAL A 119 3.20 -2.55 -11.25
C VAL A 119 4.11 -1.43 -11.80
N GLY A 120 5.39 -1.73 -12.05
CA GLY A 120 6.34 -0.80 -12.68
C GLY A 120 7.20 0.05 -11.72
N LYS A 121 7.42 -0.40 -10.48
CA LYS A 121 8.32 0.26 -9.50
C LYS A 121 9.72 0.51 -10.09
N SER A 122 10.37 -0.52 -10.64
CA SER A 122 11.71 -0.41 -11.21
C SER A 122 11.77 0.50 -12.43
N SER A 123 10.71 0.50 -13.27
CA SER A 123 10.59 1.41 -14.42
C SER A 123 10.49 2.87 -13.97
N LEU A 124 9.67 3.16 -12.95
CA LEU A 124 9.58 4.49 -12.35
C LEU A 124 10.94 4.94 -11.79
N LEU A 125 11.65 4.06 -11.07
CA LEU A 125 12.97 4.38 -10.52
C LEU A 125 14.00 4.70 -11.60
N ASN A 126 14.06 3.92 -12.69
CA ASN A 126 14.99 4.19 -13.79
C ASN A 126 14.76 5.59 -14.40
N ASN A 127 13.50 5.98 -14.59
CA ASN A 127 13.16 7.30 -15.13
C ASN A 127 13.51 8.42 -14.16
N LEU A 128 13.08 8.31 -12.90
CA LEU A 128 13.31 9.35 -11.88
C LEU A 128 14.80 9.56 -11.58
N LEU A 129 15.62 8.52 -11.70
CA LEU A 129 17.07 8.62 -11.51
C LEU A 129 17.82 9.03 -12.79
N GLY A 130 17.13 9.15 -13.93
CA GLY A 130 17.75 9.40 -15.24
C GLY A 130 18.77 8.33 -15.64
N LEU A 131 18.63 7.10 -15.14
CA LEU A 131 19.55 6.00 -15.42
C LEU A 131 19.29 5.48 -16.83
N LYS A 132 20.17 5.86 -17.76
CA LYS A 132 20.21 5.28 -19.10
C LYS A 132 20.62 3.80 -19.00
N ASP A 133 20.05 2.96 -19.86
CA ASP A 133 20.31 1.52 -20.02
C ASP A 133 19.71 0.56 -18.95
N ASN A 134 18.62 0.92 -18.27
CA ASN A 134 17.91 0.03 -17.31
C ASN A 134 18.86 -0.60 -16.26
N GLN A 135 19.73 0.22 -15.67
CA GLN A 135 20.69 -0.24 -14.66
C GLN A 135 20.00 -0.90 -13.45
N ILE A 136 18.76 -0.51 -13.17
CA ILE A 136 17.85 -1.29 -12.33
C ILE A 136 17.17 -2.30 -13.25
N LEU A 137 17.45 -3.58 -13.04
CA LEU A 137 16.89 -4.68 -13.81
C LEU A 137 15.35 -4.58 -13.82
N VAL A 138 14.79 -4.43 -15.01
CA VAL A 138 13.36 -4.55 -15.29
C VAL A 138 13.21 -5.86 -16.06
N ASN A 139 12.69 -6.91 -15.43
CA ASN A 139 12.27 -8.09 -16.20
C ASN A 139 10.81 -7.89 -16.58
N ASP A 140 10.47 -8.18 -17.83
CA ASP A 140 9.09 -8.17 -18.29
C ASP A 140 8.21 -9.13 -17.47
N VAL A 141 6.93 -8.79 -17.36
CA VAL A 141 5.92 -9.70 -16.80
C VAL A 141 5.97 -10.97 -17.63
N SER A 142 6.28 -12.12 -17.02
CA SER A 142 6.38 -13.37 -17.78
C SER A 142 5.06 -13.66 -18.50
N ASP A 143 5.07 -13.63 -19.84
CA ASP A 143 3.92 -13.97 -20.71
C ASP A 143 3.34 -15.36 -20.40
N ASN A 144 4.11 -16.20 -19.71
CA ASN A 144 3.77 -17.59 -19.46
C ASN A 144 2.91 -17.84 -18.20
N SER A 145 2.67 -16.83 -17.34
CA SER A 145 1.93 -17.06 -16.08
C SER A 145 0.97 -15.95 -15.63
N GLY A 146 1.00 -14.75 -16.23
CA GLY A 146 0.21 -13.60 -15.79
C GLY A 146 0.55 -13.08 -14.37
N LEU A 147 1.52 -13.69 -13.69
CA LEU A 147 1.97 -13.36 -12.35
C LEU A 147 3.32 -12.64 -12.43
N GLY A 148 3.40 -11.40 -11.93
CA GLY A 148 4.63 -10.61 -11.96
C GLY A 148 5.82 -11.35 -11.34
N GLN A 149 6.93 -11.44 -12.08
CA GLN A 149 8.18 -12.05 -11.63
C GLN A 149 8.95 -11.05 -10.76
N HIS A 150 9.44 -11.48 -9.59
CA HIS A 150 10.22 -10.61 -8.70
C HIS A 150 11.62 -10.37 -9.31
N THR A 151 11.91 -9.13 -9.74
CA THR A 151 13.24 -8.77 -10.26
C THR A 151 14.18 -8.25 -9.18
N THR A 152 13.67 -7.49 -8.21
CA THR A 152 14.46 -6.95 -7.08
C THR A 152 14.54 -7.96 -5.94
N THR A 153 15.74 -8.48 -5.64
CA THR A 153 15.99 -9.50 -4.59
C THR A 153 16.51 -8.93 -3.26
N ALA A 154 16.98 -7.69 -3.24
CA ALA A 154 17.48 -7.00 -2.05
C ALA A 154 17.08 -5.53 -2.07
N SER A 155 16.76 -4.96 -0.91
CA SER A 155 16.46 -3.53 -0.79
C SER A 155 17.70 -2.70 -1.14
N ARG A 156 17.55 -1.70 -2.01
CA ARG A 156 18.63 -0.80 -2.43
C ARG A 156 18.23 0.65 -2.22
N LEU A 157 19.14 1.45 -1.68
CA LEU A 157 18.96 2.89 -1.52
C LEU A 157 19.54 3.60 -2.75
N TYR A 158 18.78 4.54 -3.30
CA TYR A 158 19.17 5.41 -4.40
C TYR A 158 19.01 6.87 -3.96
N HIS A 159 19.90 7.74 -4.43
CA HIS A 159 19.85 9.17 -4.16
C HIS A 159 19.44 9.91 -5.42
N PHE A 160 18.46 10.82 -5.32
CA PHE A 160 18.04 11.63 -6.46
C PHE A 160 18.94 12.85 -6.66
N PRO A 161 19.27 13.23 -7.91
CA PRO A 161 20.04 14.43 -8.19
C PRO A 161 19.40 15.72 -7.63
N GLY A 162 18.06 15.77 -7.58
CA GLY A 162 17.27 16.88 -7.03
C GLY A 162 17.14 16.89 -5.50
N GLY A 163 17.75 15.92 -4.80
CA GLY A 163 17.59 15.70 -3.37
C GLY A 163 16.47 14.71 -3.03
N GLY A 164 16.59 14.04 -1.89
CA GLY A 164 15.73 12.91 -1.51
C GLY A 164 16.36 11.55 -1.83
N GLU A 165 15.84 10.51 -1.20
CA GLU A 165 16.35 9.15 -1.30
C GLU A 165 15.18 8.18 -1.47
N VAL A 166 15.41 7.10 -2.22
CA VAL A 166 14.41 6.04 -2.39
C VAL A 166 14.99 4.68 -2.12
N ILE A 167 14.27 3.90 -1.32
CA ILE A 167 14.52 2.48 -1.10
C ILE A 167 13.67 1.70 -2.10
N ASP A 168 14.30 1.01 -3.05
CA ASP A 168 13.62 -0.01 -3.85
C ASP A 168 13.42 -1.25 -2.98
N SER A 169 12.19 -1.75 -2.90
CA SER A 169 11.87 -2.95 -2.14
C SER A 169 11.38 -4.06 -3.09
N PRO A 170 11.70 -5.34 -2.79
CA PRO A 170 11.10 -6.45 -3.53
C PRO A 170 9.58 -6.34 -3.54
N GLY A 171 8.97 -6.46 -4.71
CA GLY A 171 7.50 -6.48 -4.80
C GLY A 171 6.94 -7.55 -3.86
N VAL A 172 5.89 -7.21 -3.11
CA VAL A 172 5.21 -8.16 -2.22
C VAL A 172 3.90 -8.57 -2.86
N ARG A 173 3.65 -9.88 -2.92
CA ARG A 173 2.38 -10.44 -3.39
C ARG A 173 1.26 -10.24 -2.37
N GLU A 174 1.61 -10.36 -1.09
CA GLU A 174 0.74 -10.08 0.05
C GLU A 174 1.49 -9.24 1.08
N PHE A 175 0.91 -8.12 1.51
CA PHE A 175 1.40 -7.35 2.65
C PHE A 175 0.65 -7.79 3.91
N GLY A 176 1.39 -8.43 4.81
CA GLY A 176 0.85 -9.03 6.02
C GLY A 176 0.67 -8.04 7.16
N LEU A 177 -0.54 -7.94 7.70
CA LEU A 177 -0.86 -7.13 8.88
C LEU A 177 -1.11 -7.95 10.15
N TRP A 178 -0.85 -9.27 10.14
CA TRP A 178 -1.21 -10.16 11.25
C TRP A 178 -0.42 -9.93 12.55
N HIS A 179 0.57 -9.04 12.54
CA HIS A 179 1.28 -8.59 13.74
C HIS A 179 0.56 -7.43 14.45
N LEU A 180 -0.47 -6.85 13.83
CA LEU A 180 -1.31 -5.80 14.40
C LEU A 180 -2.50 -6.40 15.14
N GLU A 181 -3.01 -5.67 16.12
CA GLU A 181 -4.29 -5.99 16.76
C GLU A 181 -5.47 -5.39 15.99
N PRO A 182 -6.69 -5.98 16.08
CA PRO A 182 -7.87 -5.50 15.37
C PRO A 182 -8.15 -4.01 15.59
N GLU A 183 -7.92 -3.49 16.79
CA GLU A 183 -8.13 -2.08 17.12
C GLU A 183 -7.16 -1.17 16.36
N GLN A 184 -5.92 -1.63 16.09
CA GLN A 184 -4.96 -0.90 15.27
C GLN A 184 -5.41 -0.88 13.80
N ILE A 185 -5.99 -1.97 13.30
CA ILE A 185 -6.58 -2.01 11.96
C ILE A 185 -7.71 -1.00 11.85
N THR A 186 -8.64 -0.97 12.81
CA THR A 186 -9.75 -0.01 12.81
C THR A 186 -9.24 1.43 12.81
N ARG A 187 -8.18 1.73 13.58
CA ARG A 187 -7.54 3.05 13.58
C ARG A 187 -6.74 3.34 12.30
N GLY A 188 -6.37 2.34 11.51
CA GLY A 188 -5.70 2.54 10.23
C GLY A 188 -6.62 3.03 9.10
N PHE A 189 -7.94 3.02 9.33
CA PHE A 189 -8.92 3.66 8.44
C PHE A 189 -9.23 5.05 9.00
N ILE A 190 -8.57 6.07 8.45
CA ILE A 190 -8.64 7.45 8.95
C ILE A 190 -10.07 8.00 8.96
N GLU A 191 -10.87 7.62 7.99
CA GLU A 191 -12.27 8.03 7.89
C GLU A 191 -13.17 7.41 8.97
N PHE A 192 -12.69 6.40 9.71
CA PHE A 192 -13.43 5.81 10.83
C PHE A 192 -13.27 6.62 12.10
N HIS A 193 -12.22 7.44 12.23
CA HIS A 193 -11.86 8.12 13.49
C HIS A 193 -13.01 8.94 14.06
N ASP A 194 -13.73 9.65 13.20
CA ASP A 194 -14.88 10.49 13.57
C ASP A 194 -16.09 9.68 14.09
N TYR A 195 -16.14 8.37 13.82
CA TYR A 195 -17.23 7.48 14.22
C TYR A 195 -16.86 6.55 15.39
N LEU A 196 -15.58 6.50 15.78
CA LEU A 196 -15.13 5.67 16.89
C LEU A 196 -15.75 6.14 18.21
N GLY A 197 -16.31 5.19 18.96
CA GLY A 197 -17.01 5.49 20.22
C GLY A 197 -18.46 5.95 20.09
N LEU A 198 -18.96 6.15 18.87
CA LEU A 198 -20.37 6.49 18.61
C LEU A 198 -21.27 5.26 18.43
N CYS A 199 -20.69 4.05 18.39
CA CYS A 199 -21.46 2.82 18.34
C CYS A 199 -22.26 2.59 19.63
N LYS A 200 -23.41 1.91 19.50
CA LYS A 200 -24.26 1.53 20.65
C LYS A 200 -23.53 0.68 21.69
N PHE A 201 -22.65 -0.21 21.24
CA PHE A 201 -21.87 -1.11 22.08
C PHE A 201 -20.40 -0.71 22.07
N ARG A 202 -19.73 -0.86 23.23
CA ARG A 202 -18.31 -0.49 23.40
C ARG A 202 -17.36 -1.46 22.70
N ASP A 203 -17.75 -2.71 22.58
CA ASP A 203 -17.01 -3.83 21.99
C ASP A 203 -17.53 -4.23 20.60
N CYS A 204 -18.22 -3.29 19.93
CA CYS A 204 -18.73 -3.44 18.57
C CYS A 204 -17.64 -3.98 17.63
N LYS A 205 -17.94 -5.03 16.88
CA LYS A 205 -17.04 -5.61 15.87
C LYS A 205 -17.25 -4.99 14.49
N HIS A 206 -18.14 -4.02 14.42
CA HIS A 206 -18.46 -3.23 13.25
C HIS A 206 -19.01 -4.01 12.05
N GLY A 207 -19.22 -5.33 12.18
CA GLY A 207 -19.84 -6.16 11.15
C GLY A 207 -21.36 -6.11 11.22
N SER A 208 -21.97 -7.15 11.79
CA SER A 208 -23.44 -7.27 11.90
C SER A 208 -24.03 -6.68 13.19
N ASP A 209 -23.22 -6.01 14.02
CA ASP A 209 -23.67 -5.45 15.30
C ASP A 209 -24.78 -4.39 15.13
N PRO A 210 -25.85 -4.42 15.94
CA PRO A 210 -26.92 -3.43 15.84
C PRO A 210 -26.49 -2.06 16.42
N GLY A 211 -26.78 -0.97 15.71
CA GLY A 211 -26.39 0.40 16.11
C GLY A 211 -24.89 0.67 15.94
N CYS A 212 -24.28 0.14 14.88
CA CYS A 212 -22.91 0.43 14.50
C CYS A 212 -22.84 1.75 13.72
N ALA A 213 -22.24 2.78 14.31
CA ALA A 213 -22.13 4.11 13.70
C ALA A 213 -21.32 4.08 12.38
N ILE A 214 -20.28 3.24 12.30
CA ILE A 214 -19.47 3.07 11.08
C ILE A 214 -20.33 2.49 9.95
N ARG A 215 -21.11 1.44 10.23
CA ARG A 215 -21.99 0.84 9.22
C ARG A 215 -23.07 1.81 8.77
N GLU A 216 -23.66 2.57 9.70
CA GLU A 216 -24.62 3.61 9.35
C GLU A 216 -24.01 4.71 8.48
N ALA A 217 -22.74 5.08 8.70
CA ALA A 217 -22.02 6.02 7.84
C ALA A 217 -21.76 5.47 6.43
N VAL A 218 -21.51 4.15 6.31
CA VAL A 218 -21.46 3.46 5.01
C VAL A 218 -22.83 3.52 4.31
N GLU A 219 -23.91 3.21 5.02
CA GLU A 219 -25.29 3.28 4.50
C GLU A 219 -25.68 4.71 4.04
N ARG A 220 -25.12 5.75 4.67
CA ARG A 220 -25.27 7.15 4.25
C ARG A 220 -24.35 7.59 3.12
N GLY A 221 -23.40 6.75 2.70
CA GLY A 221 -22.41 7.07 1.66
C GLY A 221 -21.29 8.01 2.11
N GLU A 222 -21.13 8.22 3.42
CA GLU A 222 -20.04 9.00 4.02
C GLU A 222 -18.73 8.21 3.99
N ILE A 223 -18.83 6.87 4.08
CA ILE A 223 -17.72 5.91 3.93
C ILE A 223 -18.01 5.05 2.70
N ALA A 224 -17.01 4.86 1.85
CA ALA A 224 -17.15 3.99 0.69
C ALA A 224 -17.35 2.52 1.11
N GLU A 225 -18.33 1.85 0.52
CA GLU A 225 -18.63 0.43 0.77
C GLU A 225 -17.40 -0.46 0.52
N THR A 226 -16.63 -0.17 -0.54
CA THR A 226 -15.40 -0.90 -0.89
C THR A 226 -14.34 -0.84 0.22
N ARG A 227 -14.22 0.29 0.93
CA ARG A 227 -13.29 0.46 2.06
C ARG A 227 -13.75 -0.34 3.27
N PHE A 228 -15.06 -0.32 3.55
CA PHE A 228 -15.66 -1.09 4.64
C PHE A 228 -15.55 -2.62 4.39
N ASP A 229 -15.76 -3.07 3.16
CA ASP A 229 -15.57 -4.47 2.77
C ASP A 229 -14.11 -4.90 2.94
N ASN A 230 -13.17 -4.07 2.49
CA ASN A 230 -11.74 -4.36 2.64
C ASN A 230 -11.30 -4.37 4.11
N TYR A 231 -11.83 -3.48 4.95
CA TYR A 231 -11.62 -3.53 6.40
C TYR A 231 -11.95 -4.91 6.98
N HIS A 232 -13.13 -5.45 6.66
CA HIS A 232 -13.52 -6.78 7.12
C HIS A 232 -12.67 -7.90 6.51
N ARG A 233 -12.34 -7.82 5.21
CA ARG A 233 -11.43 -8.78 4.56
C ARG A 233 -10.04 -8.81 5.21
N ILE A 234 -9.52 -7.66 5.63
CA ILE A 234 -8.25 -7.57 6.35
C ILE A 234 -8.36 -8.31 7.69
N LEU A 235 -9.40 -8.03 8.49
CA LEU A 235 -9.62 -8.69 9.77
C LEU A 235 -9.78 -10.21 9.63
N GLU A 236 -10.56 -10.67 8.66
CA GLU A 236 -10.75 -12.09 8.38
C GLU A 236 -9.43 -12.78 8.00
N SER A 237 -8.63 -12.13 7.13
CA SER A 237 -7.33 -12.68 6.73
C SER A 237 -6.37 -12.83 7.91
N MET A 238 -6.42 -11.92 8.88
CA MET A 238 -5.59 -12.00 10.09
C MET A 238 -6.02 -13.15 10.99
N ALA A 239 -7.32 -13.39 11.13
CA ALA A 239 -7.86 -14.52 11.89
C ALA A 239 -7.44 -15.86 11.27
N GLN A 240 -7.48 -16.00 9.95
CA GLN A 240 -7.05 -17.21 9.25
C GLN A 240 -5.56 -17.51 9.45
N VAL A 241 -4.70 -16.48 9.45
CA VAL A 241 -3.26 -16.63 9.68
C VAL A 241 -2.96 -17.03 11.13
N LYS A 242 -3.64 -16.44 12.12
CA LYS A 242 -3.50 -16.84 13.54
C LYS A 242 -3.83 -18.32 13.73
N THR A 243 -4.88 -18.84 13.09
CA THR A 243 -5.24 -20.26 13.16
C THR A 243 -4.13 -21.16 12.61
N ARG A 244 -3.53 -20.84 11.45
CA ARG A 244 -2.45 -21.67 10.87
C ARG A 244 -1.21 -21.73 11.75
N LYS A 245 -0.83 -20.63 12.42
CA LYS A 245 0.31 -20.60 13.35
C LYS A 245 0.08 -21.47 14.59
N ASN A 246 -1.12 -21.40 15.17
CA ASN A 246 -1.44 -22.20 16.35
C ASN A 246 -1.39 -23.70 16.07
N PHE A 247 -1.72 -24.14 14.85
CA PHE A 247 -1.58 -25.53 14.44
C PHE A 247 -0.12 -25.94 14.24
N SER A 248 0.74 -25.08 13.69
CA SER A 248 2.15 -25.40 13.50
C SER A 248 2.95 -25.44 14.81
N GLU A 249 2.56 -24.67 15.83
CA GLU A 249 3.21 -24.69 17.15
C GLU A 249 2.71 -25.84 18.05
N SER A 250 1.59 -26.49 17.72
CA SER A 250 1.03 -27.62 18.49
C SER A 250 1.47 -29.00 18.00
N ASP A 251 2.19 -29.07 16.88
CA ASP A 251 2.67 -30.31 16.24
C ASP A 251 4.20 -30.55 16.44
N ASP A 252 4.87 -29.73 17.27
CA ASP A 252 6.24 -29.93 17.79
C ASP A 252 6.23 -30.28 19.30
#